data_AF-A0A9P5NDK3-F1
#
_entry.id   AF-A0A9P5NDK3-F1
#
_cell.length_a   1.000
_cell.length_b   1.000
_cell.length_c   1.000
_cell.angle_alpha   90.00
_cell.angle_beta   90.00
_cell.angle_gamma   90.00
#
_symmetry.space_group_name_H-M   'P 1'
#
loop_
_entity.id
_entity.type
_entity.pdbx_description
1 polymer ?
#
loop_
_entity_poly.entity_id
_entity_poly.type
_entity_poly.pdbx_seq_one_letter_code
_entity_poly.pdbx_strand_id
1 'polypeptide(L)'
;MVPIHSNRLETTGVKVLLVTLKYKHTMSDAALGFFRSSMHSDTSLFAAVKDYLAVEKGWFSPYLFASGRRPVIPRSMKPDVIFCHGPFLSGDYRVGQTLLTESASVMAFCETPPPEVIENALGPADSSHLSLKNLSIPSISKVFDRSRTPSPEPTLTPLPPPPTPRRMVILVVGLKPHRKLWSLSARPSESVINYILLNGCPAIVIPVTVGAPLVAWDALTLEQLWEIELPSSDGRRSASGKFEGVVDVIFEYVDLCVDWDRVKVPVTESHGAEGDCLSPSSLSLEEAPKVTLDAAESKKFLKDAITLLVAAAIRSKTSKDARNELDADRSGIAMWRTP
;
A
#
# COMPACT_ATOMS: atom_id res chain seq x y z
N MET A 1 18.49 -9.72 13.01
CA MET A 1 17.20 -10.23 12.51
C MET A 1 16.27 -10.50 13.70
N VAL A 2 15.04 -10.00 13.68
CA VAL A 2 14.08 -10.19 14.79
C VAL A 2 13.51 -11.62 14.71
N PRO A 3 13.49 -12.41 15.80
CA PRO A 3 12.89 -13.75 15.78
C PRO A 3 11.37 -13.73 15.55
N ILE A 4 10.84 -14.75 14.87
CA ILE A 4 9.40 -14.94 14.60
C ILE A 4 8.56 -14.95 15.88
N HIS A 5 9.10 -15.49 16.97
CA HIS A 5 8.45 -15.53 18.29
C HIS A 5 8.85 -14.37 19.21
N SER A 6 9.47 -13.31 18.69
CA SER A 6 9.87 -12.17 19.52
C SER A 6 8.65 -11.54 20.21
N ASN A 7 8.76 -11.20 21.49
CA ASN A 7 7.75 -10.44 22.23
C ASN A 7 7.47 -9.07 21.59
N ARG A 8 8.39 -8.57 20.75
CA ARG A 8 8.20 -7.32 19.99
C ARG A 8 7.12 -7.41 18.91
N LEU A 9 6.76 -8.62 18.46
CA LEU A 9 5.69 -8.84 17.50
C LEU A 9 4.33 -9.08 18.18
N GLU A 10 4.28 -9.03 19.52
CA GLU A 10 3.02 -9.16 20.24
C GLU A 10 2.21 -7.88 20.12
N THR A 11 0.98 -8.04 19.63
CA THR A 11 0.04 -6.93 19.57
C THR A 11 -0.50 -6.66 20.96
N THR A 12 0.01 -5.62 21.61
CA THR A 12 -0.45 -5.19 22.95
C THR A 12 -1.47 -4.06 22.89
N GLY A 13 -1.65 -3.43 21.74
CA GLY A 13 -2.61 -2.35 21.56
C GLY A 13 -2.96 -2.09 20.10
N VAL A 14 -4.08 -1.41 19.91
CA VAL A 14 -4.59 -1.02 18.60
C VAL A 14 -4.70 0.49 18.50
N LYS A 15 -4.45 1.03 17.31
CA LYS A 15 -4.60 2.45 17.02
C LYS A 15 -5.66 2.63 15.95
N VAL A 16 -6.71 3.38 16.27
CA VAL A 16 -7.81 3.67 15.34
C VAL A 16 -7.63 5.08 14.78
N LEU A 17 -7.54 5.18 13.47
CA LEU A 17 -7.34 6.42 12.73
C LEU A 17 -8.58 6.71 11.89
N LEU A 18 -9.20 7.86 12.11
CA LEU A 18 -10.29 8.33 11.27
C LEU A 18 -9.72 9.13 10.10
N VAL A 19 -9.81 8.60 8.88
CA VAL A 19 -9.28 9.29 7.69
C VAL A 19 -10.43 9.71 6.78
N THR A 20 -10.42 11.00 6.43
CA THR A 20 -11.33 11.59 5.45
C THR A 20 -10.60 11.81 4.12
N LEU A 21 -11.04 11.11 3.08
CA LEU A 21 -10.49 11.22 1.74
C LEU A 21 -11.50 11.86 0.78
N LYS A 22 -11.15 13.03 0.24
CA LYS A 22 -11.97 13.80 -0.71
C LYS A 22 -11.77 13.28 -2.13
N TYR A 23 -12.86 13.18 -2.90
CA TYR A 23 -12.84 12.72 -4.28
C TYR A 23 -13.94 13.40 -5.11
N LYS A 24 -13.86 13.30 -6.44
CA LYS A 24 -14.91 13.84 -7.33
C LYS A 24 -16.14 12.95 -7.27
N HIS A 25 -17.34 13.53 -7.20
CA HIS A 25 -18.58 12.77 -6.98
C HIS A 25 -18.88 11.69 -8.05
N THR A 26 -18.27 11.76 -9.24
CA THR A 26 -18.45 10.78 -10.30
C THR A 26 -17.83 9.43 -9.92
N MET A 27 -18.68 8.41 -9.73
CA MET A 27 -18.17 7.04 -9.63
C MET A 27 -17.49 6.62 -10.93
N SER A 28 -16.36 5.94 -10.79
CA SER A 28 -15.66 5.31 -11.91
C SER A 28 -15.24 3.90 -11.53
N ASP A 29 -15.12 3.04 -12.53
CA ASP A 29 -14.71 1.65 -12.30
C ASP A 29 -13.24 1.63 -11.85
N ALA A 30 -12.96 0.84 -10.81
CA ALA A 30 -11.59 0.61 -10.38
C ALA A 30 -10.87 -0.23 -11.44
N ALA A 31 -9.70 0.24 -11.88
CA ALA A 31 -8.82 -0.50 -12.77
C ALA A 31 -8.10 -1.59 -11.98
N LEU A 32 -8.83 -2.67 -11.68
CA LEU A 32 -8.35 -3.81 -10.92
C LEU A 32 -7.55 -4.76 -11.79
N GLY A 33 -6.46 -5.26 -11.23
CA GLY A 33 -5.71 -6.40 -11.72
C GLY A 33 -5.64 -7.49 -10.66
N PHE A 34 -5.28 -8.68 -11.11
CA PHE A 34 -5.38 -9.91 -10.33
C PHE A 34 -4.10 -10.71 -10.50
N PHE A 35 -3.51 -11.11 -9.39
CA PHE A 35 -2.30 -11.91 -9.34
C PHE A 35 -2.62 -13.25 -8.70
N ARG A 36 -2.08 -14.32 -9.28
CA ARG A 36 -2.08 -15.66 -8.72
C ARG A 36 -0.66 -16.20 -8.80
N SER A 37 -0.16 -16.64 -7.66
CA SER A 37 1.19 -17.13 -7.46
C SER A 37 1.41 -18.46 -8.18
N SER A 38 2.66 -18.68 -8.59
CA SER A 38 3.12 -19.96 -9.13
C SER A 38 3.17 -21.08 -8.09
N MET A 39 2.98 -20.77 -6.81
CA MET A 39 2.96 -21.73 -5.69
C MET A 39 1.74 -22.65 -5.70
N HIS A 40 0.68 -22.31 -6.44
CA HIS A 40 -0.51 -23.16 -6.57
C HIS A 40 -0.29 -24.25 -7.60
N SER A 41 -0.82 -25.45 -7.33
CA SER A 41 -0.83 -26.55 -8.32
C SER A 41 -1.64 -26.22 -9.57
N ASP A 42 -2.67 -25.39 -9.42
CA ASP A 42 -3.43 -24.80 -10.52
C ASP A 42 -3.09 -23.31 -10.61
N THR A 43 -2.42 -22.92 -11.71
CA THR A 43 -2.06 -21.54 -12.02
C THR A 43 -3.22 -20.76 -12.65
N SER A 44 -4.37 -21.41 -12.90
CA SER A 44 -5.56 -20.75 -13.43
C SER A 44 -6.14 -19.74 -12.44
N LEU A 45 -6.31 -18.50 -12.92
CA LEU A 45 -7.05 -17.46 -12.19
C LEU A 45 -8.54 -17.80 -12.02
N PHE A 46 -9.09 -18.71 -12.81
CA PHE A 46 -10.51 -19.03 -12.82
C PHE A 46 -10.78 -20.41 -12.21
N ALA A 47 -11.74 -20.45 -11.30
CA ALA A 47 -12.25 -21.68 -10.69
C ALA A 47 -13.44 -22.24 -11.47
N ALA A 48 -13.49 -23.57 -11.60
CA ALA A 48 -14.57 -24.27 -12.28
C ALA A 48 -15.94 -24.03 -11.61
N VAL A 49 -16.03 -24.07 -10.28
CA VAL A 49 -17.19 -23.63 -9.47
C VAL A 49 -16.70 -23.42 -8.03
N LYS A 50 -16.95 -22.26 -7.39
CA LYS A 50 -17.02 -22.16 -5.91
C LYS A 50 -17.68 -20.87 -5.43
N ASP A 51 -18.39 -21.04 -4.31
CA ASP A 51 -19.11 -20.10 -3.44
C ASP A 51 -19.63 -18.78 -4.04
N TYR A 52 -20.96 -18.68 -4.07
CA TYR A 52 -21.69 -17.50 -4.52
C TYR A 52 -21.42 -16.24 -3.68
N LEU A 53 -20.83 -16.37 -2.49
CA LEU A 53 -20.72 -15.31 -1.46
C LEU A 53 -19.31 -15.13 -0.86
N ALA A 54 -18.22 -15.43 -1.58
CA ALA A 54 -16.86 -15.27 -1.04
C ALA A 54 -16.51 -13.79 -0.73
N VAL A 55 -16.66 -13.39 0.55
CA VAL A 55 -16.39 -12.03 1.04
C VAL A 55 -14.89 -11.71 1.10
N GLU A 56 -14.07 -12.74 1.24
CA GLU A 56 -12.60 -12.70 1.35
C GLU A 56 -11.97 -11.86 0.23
N LYS A 57 -12.30 -12.17 -1.02
CA LYS A 57 -11.79 -11.45 -2.22
C LYS A 57 -12.11 -9.95 -2.19
N GLY A 58 -13.18 -9.58 -1.50
CA GLY A 58 -13.72 -8.24 -1.44
C GLY A 58 -13.54 -7.56 -0.09
N TRP A 59 -12.71 -8.07 0.82
CA TRP A 59 -12.59 -7.50 2.16
C TRP A 59 -12.19 -6.01 2.12
N PHE A 60 -11.34 -5.65 1.15
CA PHE A 60 -10.88 -4.28 0.88
C PHE A 60 -11.81 -3.46 -0.02
N SER A 61 -12.85 -4.07 -0.60
CA SER A 61 -13.85 -3.36 -1.43
C SER A 61 -14.52 -2.15 -0.75
N PRO A 62 -14.75 -2.12 0.58
CA PRO A 62 -15.32 -0.95 1.24
C PRO A 62 -14.46 0.32 1.07
N TYR A 63 -13.13 0.19 1.03
CA TYR A 63 -12.25 1.31 0.73
C TYR A 63 -12.49 1.87 -0.67
N LEU A 64 -12.56 0.99 -1.68
CA LEU A 64 -12.83 1.37 -3.06
C LEU A 64 -14.21 2.02 -3.19
N PHE A 65 -15.24 1.37 -2.65
CA PHE A 65 -16.62 1.88 -2.71
C PHE A 65 -16.76 3.25 -2.05
N ALA A 66 -16.21 3.40 -0.82
CA ALA A 66 -16.32 4.66 -0.10
C ALA A 66 -15.60 5.80 -0.83
N SER A 67 -14.49 5.50 -1.50
CA SER A 67 -13.71 6.46 -2.30
C SER A 67 -14.25 6.69 -3.73
N GLY A 68 -15.49 6.27 -4.02
CA GLY A 68 -16.13 6.50 -5.32
C GLY A 68 -15.62 5.59 -6.45
N ARG A 69 -14.94 4.49 -6.10
CA ARG A 69 -14.42 3.52 -7.06
C ARG A 69 -15.26 2.26 -7.02
N ARG A 70 -15.79 1.83 -8.17
CA ARG A 70 -16.57 0.59 -8.25
C ARG A 70 -15.64 -0.61 -8.40
N PRO A 71 -15.53 -1.52 -7.41
CA PRO A 71 -14.78 -2.76 -7.59
C PRO A 71 -15.58 -3.74 -8.45
N VAL A 72 -14.97 -4.24 -9.52
CA VAL A 72 -15.56 -5.29 -10.38
C VAL A 72 -14.65 -6.52 -10.31
N ILE A 73 -14.95 -7.42 -9.37
CA ILE A 73 -14.19 -8.66 -9.15
C ILE A 73 -15.03 -9.83 -9.66
N PRO A 74 -14.61 -10.55 -10.71
CA PRO A 74 -15.35 -11.69 -11.22
C PRO A 74 -15.47 -12.81 -10.18
N ARG A 75 -16.68 -13.35 -10.03
CA ARG A 75 -16.98 -14.40 -9.03
C ARG A 75 -16.15 -15.67 -9.20
N SER A 76 -15.89 -16.05 -10.45
CA SER A 76 -15.09 -17.22 -10.80
C SER A 76 -13.60 -17.05 -10.49
N MET A 77 -13.14 -15.85 -10.16
CA MET A 77 -11.71 -15.59 -10.00
C MET A 77 -11.20 -15.98 -8.62
N LYS A 78 -9.98 -16.52 -8.54
CA LYS A 78 -9.27 -16.82 -7.28
C LYS A 78 -7.88 -16.16 -7.30
N PRO A 79 -7.83 -14.83 -7.14
CA PRO A 79 -6.57 -14.14 -6.97
C PRO A 79 -5.99 -14.42 -5.59
N ASP A 80 -4.67 -14.42 -5.50
CA ASP A 80 -3.96 -14.30 -4.23
C ASP A 80 -3.79 -12.84 -3.84
N VAL A 81 -3.46 -11.98 -4.81
CA VAL A 81 -3.36 -10.54 -4.59
C VAL A 81 -4.24 -9.81 -5.60
N ILE A 82 -4.96 -8.81 -5.14
CA ILE A 82 -5.74 -7.92 -5.99
C ILE A 82 -5.11 -6.53 -5.89
N PHE A 83 -4.98 -5.87 -7.03
CA PHE A 83 -4.34 -4.56 -7.10
C PHE A 83 -5.11 -3.60 -7.98
N CYS A 84 -4.87 -2.31 -7.79
CA CYS A 84 -5.59 -1.24 -8.46
C CYS A 84 -4.59 -0.20 -8.96
N HIS A 85 -4.62 0.12 -10.26
CA HIS A 85 -3.79 1.19 -10.84
C HIS A 85 -4.48 2.56 -10.85
N GLY A 86 -5.81 2.58 -10.75
CA GLY A 86 -6.58 3.80 -10.77
C GLY A 86 -8.09 3.56 -10.69
N PRO A 87 -8.90 4.61 -10.75
CA PRO A 87 -8.51 6.02 -10.89
C PRO A 87 -7.69 6.51 -9.69
N PHE A 88 -6.71 7.36 -9.97
CA PHE A 88 -5.83 7.92 -8.94
C PHE A 88 -6.52 9.06 -8.19
N LEU A 89 -6.62 8.96 -6.87
CA LEU A 89 -7.05 10.06 -6.01
C LEU A 89 -5.81 10.62 -5.32
N SER A 90 -5.67 11.95 -5.27
CA SER A 90 -4.54 12.60 -4.60
C SER A 90 -4.42 12.20 -3.13
N GLY A 91 -5.54 11.86 -2.49
CA GLY A 91 -5.55 11.40 -1.12
C GLY A 91 -5.06 9.96 -0.92
N ASP A 92 -4.94 9.13 -1.97
CA ASP A 92 -4.49 7.74 -1.81
C ASP A 92 -3.05 7.66 -1.27
N TYR A 93 -2.17 8.55 -1.77
CA TYR A 93 -0.82 8.71 -1.23
C TYR A 93 -0.82 9.20 0.21
N ARG A 94 -1.70 10.15 0.54
CA ARG A 94 -1.81 10.67 1.91
C ARG A 94 -2.28 9.60 2.88
N VAL A 95 -3.20 8.72 2.47
CA VAL A 95 -3.61 7.56 3.28
C VAL A 95 -2.39 6.69 3.59
N GLY A 96 -1.63 6.28 2.57
CA GLY A 96 -0.42 5.47 2.77
C GLY A 96 0.62 6.15 3.66
N GLN A 97 0.86 7.46 3.47
CA GLN A 97 1.76 8.25 4.30
C GLN A 97 1.28 8.35 5.75
N THR A 98 -0.01 8.64 5.99
CA THR A 98 -0.57 8.70 7.34
C THR A 98 -0.48 7.34 8.03
N LEU A 99 -0.80 6.25 7.34
CA LEU A 99 -0.68 4.91 7.91
C LEU A 99 0.77 4.59 8.28
N LEU A 100 1.73 4.97 7.43
CA LEU A 100 3.16 4.80 7.70
C LEU A 100 3.62 5.64 8.91
N THR A 101 3.28 6.92 8.96
CA THR A 101 3.65 7.83 10.06
C THR A 101 3.09 7.36 11.40
N GLU A 102 1.87 6.83 11.40
CA GLU A 102 1.19 6.39 12.61
C GLU A 102 1.51 4.94 13.01
N SER A 103 2.32 4.23 12.21
CA SER A 103 2.77 2.86 12.47
C SER A 103 3.76 2.81 13.63
N ALA A 104 3.59 1.84 14.54
CA ALA A 104 4.42 1.73 15.74
C ALA A 104 5.85 1.22 15.45
N SER A 105 6.02 0.45 14.37
CA SER A 105 7.32 -0.10 13.96
C SER A 105 7.41 -0.07 12.44
N VAL A 106 8.58 0.30 11.92
CA VAL A 106 8.83 0.46 10.48
C VAL A 106 10.13 -0.25 10.10
N MET A 107 10.08 -1.05 9.02
CA MET A 107 11.23 -1.67 8.36
C MET A 107 11.39 -1.04 6.98
N ALA A 108 12.30 -0.07 6.85
CA ALA A 108 12.50 0.69 5.61
C ALA A 108 13.70 0.17 4.80
N PHE A 109 13.43 -0.23 3.56
CA PHE A 109 14.41 -0.70 2.57
C PHE A 109 14.84 0.38 1.58
N CYS A 110 14.53 1.64 1.86
CA CYS A 110 14.95 2.78 1.06
C CYS A 110 15.15 3.99 1.99
N GLU A 111 15.64 5.10 1.42
CA GLU A 111 15.73 6.36 2.14
C GLU A 111 14.37 7.03 2.28
N THR A 112 14.19 7.71 3.40
CA THR A 112 13.06 8.59 3.63
C THR A 112 13.25 9.82 2.74
N PRO A 113 12.26 10.22 1.92
CA PRO A 113 12.35 11.43 1.13
C PRO A 113 12.58 12.63 2.05
N PRO A 114 13.31 13.65 1.59
CA PRO A 114 13.35 14.93 2.27
C PRO A 114 11.92 15.41 2.54
N PRO A 115 11.64 16.03 3.69
CA PRO A 115 10.33 16.61 3.94
C PRO A 115 9.99 17.56 2.79
N GLU A 116 8.81 17.38 2.18
CA GLU A 116 8.30 18.30 1.18
C GLU A 116 8.30 19.70 1.80
N VAL A 117 9.21 20.57 1.35
CA VAL A 117 9.08 22.00 1.62
C VAL A 117 7.79 22.40 0.95
N ILE A 118 6.75 22.61 1.76
CA ILE A 118 5.57 23.33 1.32
C ILE A 118 6.10 24.73 1.03
N GLU A 119 6.58 24.95 -0.20
CA GLU A 119 6.63 26.29 -0.75
C GLU A 119 5.18 26.74 -0.72
N ASN A 120 4.86 27.52 0.31
CA ASN A 120 3.68 28.35 0.33
C ASN A 120 3.73 29.12 -0.98
N ALA A 121 2.93 28.71 -1.95
CA ALA A 121 2.56 29.53 -3.09
C ALA A 121 1.70 30.70 -2.58
N LEU A 122 2.30 31.55 -1.75
CA LEU A 122 1.99 32.96 -1.62
C LEU A 122 2.78 33.65 -2.73
N GLY A 123 2.39 33.36 -3.97
CA GLY A 123 2.57 34.36 -5.02
C GLY A 123 1.71 35.57 -4.63
N PRO A 124 2.21 36.81 -4.81
CA PRO A 124 1.38 37.99 -4.58
C PRO A 124 0.11 37.85 -5.42
N ALA A 125 -1.02 38.19 -4.81
CA ALA A 125 -2.31 38.26 -5.48
C ALA A 125 -2.23 39.32 -6.58
N ASP A 126 -1.84 38.92 -7.79
CA ASP A 126 -1.98 39.75 -8.98
C ASP A 126 -3.47 39.79 -9.33
N SER A 127 -4.04 40.90 -8.91
CA SER A 127 -5.31 41.46 -9.35
C SER A 127 -5.53 41.29 -10.86
N SER A 128 -6.70 40.77 -11.21
CA SER A 128 -7.46 41.13 -12.42
C SER A 128 -6.73 41.05 -13.77
N HIS A 129 -6.74 39.87 -14.40
CA HIS A 129 -6.45 39.73 -15.83
C HIS A 129 -7.68 39.46 -16.72
N LEU A 130 -8.89 39.76 -16.21
CA LEU A 130 -10.09 39.93 -17.05
C LEU A 130 -10.31 41.41 -17.37
N SER A 131 -9.34 42.01 -18.06
CA SER A 131 -9.52 43.34 -18.67
C SER A 131 -10.21 43.18 -20.02
N LEU A 132 -11.54 43.17 -20.01
CA LEU A 132 -12.38 43.33 -21.21
C LEU A 132 -12.37 44.79 -21.68
N LYS A 133 -11.19 45.33 -22.00
CA LYS A 133 -11.03 46.66 -22.59
C LYS A 133 -10.22 46.53 -23.88
N ASN A 134 -10.88 46.04 -24.93
CA ASN A 134 -10.62 46.27 -26.36
C ASN A 134 -11.29 45.20 -27.22
N LEU A 135 -12.63 45.13 -27.17
CA LEU A 135 -13.39 44.45 -28.21
C LEU A 135 -13.75 45.48 -29.29
N SER A 136 -12.80 45.75 -30.19
CA SER A 136 -13.14 46.32 -31.49
C SER A 136 -13.65 45.19 -32.37
N ILE A 137 -14.91 45.30 -32.80
CA ILE A 137 -15.54 44.35 -33.72
C ILE A 137 -14.90 44.54 -35.10
N PRO A 138 -14.21 43.54 -35.68
CA PRO A 138 -13.78 43.65 -37.06
C PRO A 138 -14.96 43.39 -38.00
N SER A 139 -15.12 44.28 -38.98
CA SER A 139 -16.08 44.16 -40.08
C SER A 139 -15.88 42.86 -40.84
N ILE A 140 -16.90 42.00 -40.84
CA ILE A 140 -16.96 40.76 -41.62
C ILE A 140 -17.26 41.13 -43.08
N SER A 141 -16.22 41.48 -43.83
CA SER A 141 -16.30 41.64 -45.28
C SER A 141 -14.93 41.39 -45.90
N LYS A 142 -14.54 40.11 -45.97
CA LYS A 142 -13.61 39.51 -46.94
C LYS A 142 -13.36 38.05 -46.52
N VAL A 143 -14.26 37.20 -46.98
CA VAL A 143 -14.12 35.75 -46.89
C VAL A 143 -13.23 35.31 -48.06
N PHE A 144 -12.27 34.43 -47.76
CA PHE A 144 -11.37 33.68 -48.65
C PHE A 144 -10.05 34.33 -49.07
N ASP A 145 -9.05 34.21 -48.21
CA ASP A 145 -7.68 33.85 -48.63
C ASP A 145 -7.23 32.61 -47.83
N ARG A 146 -7.18 31.47 -48.52
CA ARG A 146 -6.73 30.18 -47.95
C ARG A 146 -5.20 30.18 -47.84
N SER A 147 -4.68 30.69 -46.72
CA SER A 147 -3.29 30.43 -46.35
C SER A 147 -3.16 28.98 -45.86
N ARG A 148 -2.51 28.14 -46.68
CA ARG A 148 -2.06 26.79 -46.29
C ARG A 148 -0.66 26.92 -45.71
N THR A 149 -0.55 27.19 -44.42
CA THR A 149 0.66 26.83 -43.66
C THR A 149 0.47 25.42 -43.10
N PRO A 150 1.44 24.51 -43.28
CA PRO A 150 1.35 23.16 -42.72
C PRO A 150 1.31 23.26 -41.20
N SER A 151 0.34 22.58 -40.59
CA SER A 151 0.24 22.45 -39.14
C SER A 151 1.53 21.82 -38.62
N PRO A 152 2.21 22.41 -37.62
CA PRO A 152 3.40 21.81 -37.05
C PRO A 152 3.06 20.42 -36.51
N GLU A 153 3.92 19.44 -36.79
CA GLU A 153 3.78 18.10 -36.23
C GLU A 153 3.61 18.20 -34.71
N PRO A 154 2.64 17.48 -34.11
CA PRO A 154 2.41 17.54 -32.68
C PRO A 154 3.64 16.97 -31.97
N THR A 155 4.52 17.86 -31.51
CA THR A 155 5.59 17.49 -30.59
C THR A 155 4.92 16.93 -29.35
N LEU A 156 4.98 15.60 -29.18
CA LEU A 156 4.49 14.91 -27.99
C LEU A 156 5.05 15.65 -26.78
N THR A 157 4.16 16.31 -26.03
CA THR A 157 4.56 17.01 -24.81
C THR A 157 5.22 15.96 -23.92
N PRO A 158 6.51 16.08 -23.59
CA PRO A 158 7.17 15.10 -22.74
C PRO A 158 6.37 15.03 -21.44
N LEU A 159 5.89 13.84 -21.12
CA LEU A 159 5.14 13.61 -19.90
C LEU A 159 6.02 14.08 -18.72
N PRO A 160 5.46 14.82 -17.75
CA PRO A 160 6.22 15.22 -16.59
C PRO A 160 6.87 13.98 -15.96
N PRO A 161 8.15 14.06 -15.57
CA PRO A 161 8.81 12.92 -14.96
C PRO A 161 8.00 12.47 -13.75
N PRO A 162 7.77 11.15 -13.59
CA PRO A 162 6.96 10.64 -12.48
C PRO A 162 7.57 11.09 -11.15
N PRO A 163 6.75 11.47 -10.16
CA PRO A 163 7.25 11.95 -8.87
C PRO A 163 8.18 10.89 -8.25
N THR A 164 9.36 11.35 -7.84
CA THR A 164 10.40 10.57 -7.18
C THR A 164 10.56 11.06 -5.75
N PRO A 165 10.65 10.18 -4.73
CA PRO A 165 10.86 8.72 -4.81
C PRO A 165 9.61 7.82 -4.67
N ARG A 166 9.32 7.00 -5.69
CA ARG A 166 8.28 5.96 -5.61
C ARG A 166 8.62 4.90 -4.56
N ARG A 167 7.75 4.76 -3.56
CA ARG A 167 7.82 3.75 -2.51
C ARG A 167 6.47 3.03 -2.39
N MET A 168 6.47 1.92 -1.69
CA MET A 168 5.25 1.24 -1.27
C MET A 168 5.36 0.86 0.18
N VAL A 169 4.32 1.18 0.95
CA VAL A 169 4.15 0.71 2.32
C VAL A 169 3.28 -0.54 2.31
N ILE A 170 3.70 -1.58 3.00
CA ILE A 170 2.99 -2.84 3.20
C ILE A 170 2.72 -2.99 4.69
N LEU A 171 1.45 -3.16 5.08
CA LEU A 171 1.05 -3.23 6.48
C LEU A 171 -0.17 -4.14 6.68
N VAL A 172 -0.35 -4.60 7.92
CA VAL A 172 -1.62 -5.19 8.37
C VAL A 172 -2.55 -4.05 8.77
N VAL A 173 -3.76 -4.04 8.22
CA VAL A 173 -4.75 -2.99 8.43
C VAL A 173 -6.13 -3.58 8.66
N GLY A 174 -6.88 -3.00 9.59
CA GLY A 174 -8.31 -3.21 9.70
C GLY A 174 -9.10 -2.04 9.15
N LEU A 175 -10.19 -2.31 8.43
CA LEU A 175 -11.12 -1.30 7.96
C LEU A 175 -12.42 -1.38 8.74
N LYS A 176 -12.88 -0.24 9.25
CA LYS A 176 -14.16 -0.12 9.97
C LYS A 176 -14.94 1.09 9.45
N PRO A 177 -16.27 0.99 9.33
CA PRO A 177 -17.06 2.14 8.91
C PRO A 177 -16.93 3.30 9.92
N HIS A 178 -17.07 4.54 9.45
CA HIS A 178 -17.07 5.72 10.34
C HIS A 178 -18.20 5.69 11.39
N ARG A 179 -19.26 4.92 11.14
CA ARG A 179 -20.40 4.69 12.03
C ARG A 179 -20.79 3.20 11.99
N LYS A 180 -22.07 2.86 12.19
CA LYS A 180 -22.54 1.46 12.20
C LYS A 180 -22.62 0.79 10.81
N LEU A 181 -22.75 1.55 9.73
CA LEU A 181 -23.00 1.03 8.38
C LEU A 181 -21.97 1.55 7.38
N TRP A 182 -21.51 0.68 6.48
CA TRP A 182 -20.56 1.01 5.41
C TRP A 182 -21.07 2.09 4.45
N SER A 183 -22.39 2.13 4.19
CA SER A 183 -23.02 3.17 3.37
C SER A 183 -22.83 4.59 3.93
N LEU A 184 -22.59 4.75 5.24
CA LEU A 184 -22.34 6.04 5.89
C LEU A 184 -20.89 6.51 5.75
N SER A 185 -20.01 5.63 5.28
CA SER A 185 -18.61 5.94 5.01
C SER A 185 -18.44 6.59 3.64
N ALA A 186 -19.40 6.39 2.72
CA ALA A 186 -19.50 7.10 1.46
C ALA A 186 -20.37 8.35 1.64
N ARG A 187 -19.81 9.52 1.36
CA ARG A 187 -20.53 10.81 1.39
C ARG A 187 -20.29 11.56 0.09
N PRO A 188 -21.13 12.57 -0.24
CA PRO A 188 -20.90 13.36 -1.44
C PRO A 188 -19.50 13.99 -1.43
N SER A 189 -18.67 13.60 -2.42
CA SER A 189 -17.30 14.07 -2.61
C SER A 189 -16.30 13.77 -1.48
N GLU A 190 -16.67 12.93 -0.50
CA GLU A 190 -15.78 12.54 0.58
C GLU A 190 -16.05 11.10 1.04
N SER A 191 -14.99 10.44 1.51
CA SER A 191 -15.04 9.13 2.13
C SER A 191 -14.49 9.25 3.52
N VAL A 192 -15.11 8.58 4.48
CA VAL A 192 -14.72 8.63 5.88
C VAL A 192 -14.65 7.19 6.40
N ILE A 193 -13.45 6.72 6.70
CA ILE A 193 -13.19 5.33 7.10
C ILE A 193 -12.29 5.32 8.33
N ASN A 194 -12.53 4.38 9.24
CA ASN A 194 -11.61 4.07 10.33
C ASN A 194 -10.59 3.03 9.84
N TYR A 195 -9.31 3.36 9.96
CA TYR A 195 -8.19 2.47 9.72
C TYR A 195 -7.62 2.04 11.06
N ILE A 196 -7.41 0.75 11.24
CA ILE A 196 -6.94 0.18 12.50
C ILE A 196 -5.55 -0.39 12.26
N LEU A 197 -4.57 0.12 13.01
CA LEU A 197 -3.19 -0.34 13.01
C LEU A 197 -2.92 -1.16 14.26
N LEU A 198 -2.11 -2.20 14.10
CA LEU A 198 -1.69 -3.09 15.19
C LEU A 198 -0.25 -2.76 15.55
N ASN A 199 0.01 -2.45 16.83
CA ASN A 199 1.36 -2.05 17.25
C ASN A 199 2.40 -3.18 17.15
N GLY A 200 1.96 -4.44 17.23
CA GLY A 200 2.82 -5.61 17.05
C GLY A 200 3.13 -5.96 15.59
N CYS A 201 2.44 -5.33 14.63
CA CYS A 201 2.68 -5.56 13.20
C CYS A 201 3.57 -4.45 12.62
N PRO A 202 4.76 -4.78 12.09
CA PRO A 202 5.62 -3.77 11.50
C PRO A 202 5.09 -3.31 10.14
N ALA A 203 5.30 -2.05 9.77
CA ALA A 203 5.12 -1.57 8.40
C ALA A 203 6.41 -1.77 7.60
N ILE A 204 6.31 -2.33 6.40
CA ILE A 204 7.45 -2.52 5.49
C ILE A 204 7.41 -1.43 4.43
N VAL A 205 8.53 -0.74 4.20
CA VAL A 205 8.65 0.27 3.15
C VAL A 205 9.68 -0.17 2.13
N ILE A 206 9.28 -0.27 0.86
CA ILE A 206 10.14 -0.70 -0.24
C ILE A 206 10.17 0.34 -1.37
N PRO A 207 11.29 0.46 -2.11
CA PRO A 207 11.32 1.20 -3.36
C PRO A 207 10.59 0.40 -4.44
N VAL A 208 9.81 1.06 -5.29
CA VAL A 208 9.01 0.38 -6.32
C VAL A 208 9.25 0.91 -7.74
N THR A 209 9.08 0.01 -8.71
CA THR A 209 9.31 0.24 -10.14
C THR A 209 8.25 1.16 -10.76
N VAL A 210 8.54 1.67 -11.95
CA VAL A 210 7.54 2.38 -12.76
C VAL A 210 6.47 1.38 -13.19
N GLY A 211 5.24 1.59 -12.76
CA GLY A 211 4.12 0.70 -13.07
C GLY A 211 3.60 -0.08 -11.86
N ALA A 212 4.28 -0.03 -10.70
CA ALA A 212 3.72 -0.60 -9.48
C ALA A 212 2.32 -0.03 -9.17
N PRO A 213 1.39 -0.85 -8.68
CA PRO A 213 0.01 -0.44 -8.47
C PRO A 213 -0.12 0.64 -7.39
N LEU A 214 -1.22 1.37 -7.45
CA LEU A 214 -1.53 2.42 -6.49
C LEU A 214 -1.86 1.84 -5.12
N VAL A 215 -2.73 0.83 -5.10
CA VAL A 215 -3.04 0.04 -3.92
C VAL A 215 -3.10 -1.43 -4.30
N ALA A 216 -2.72 -2.31 -3.38
CA ALA A 216 -2.88 -3.75 -3.51
C ALA A 216 -3.23 -4.37 -2.16
N TRP A 217 -3.85 -5.54 -2.15
CA TRP A 217 -4.15 -6.26 -0.93
C TRP A 217 -4.11 -7.77 -1.17
N ASP A 218 -3.66 -8.49 -0.14
CA ASP A 218 -3.76 -9.93 -0.08
C ASP A 218 -5.24 -10.34 0.01
N ALA A 219 -5.64 -11.36 -0.74
CA ALA A 219 -7.03 -11.81 -0.79
C ALA A 219 -7.45 -12.52 0.51
N LEU A 220 -6.49 -12.99 1.31
CA LEU A 220 -6.77 -13.57 2.62
C LEU A 220 -7.16 -12.50 3.63
N THR A 221 -8.20 -12.79 4.40
CA THR A 221 -8.59 -11.95 5.55
C THR A 221 -7.76 -12.33 6.78
N LEU A 222 -7.76 -11.43 7.76
CA LEU A 222 -7.11 -11.70 9.04
C LEU A 222 -7.76 -12.88 9.77
N GLU A 223 -9.06 -13.10 9.59
CA GLU A 223 -9.76 -14.29 10.10
C GLU A 223 -9.15 -15.58 9.55
N GLN A 224 -8.87 -15.64 8.26
CA GLN A 224 -8.23 -16.79 7.62
C GLN A 224 -6.77 -16.95 8.04
N LEU A 225 -6.03 -15.83 8.14
CA LEU A 225 -4.66 -15.85 8.64
C LEU A 225 -4.61 -16.38 10.08
N TRP A 226 -5.58 -16.04 10.92
CA TRP A 226 -5.69 -16.53 12.30
C TRP A 226 -5.95 -18.04 12.43
N GLU A 227 -6.33 -18.73 11.36
CA GLU A 227 -6.44 -20.19 11.34
C GLU A 227 -5.11 -20.89 11.04
N ILE A 228 -4.10 -20.15 10.60
CA ILE A 228 -2.79 -20.70 10.24
C ILE A 228 -1.95 -20.89 11.51
N GLU A 229 -1.37 -22.07 11.65
CA GLU A 229 -0.44 -22.37 12.73
C GLU A 229 0.95 -21.84 12.39
N LEU A 230 1.55 -21.13 13.34
CA LEU A 230 2.92 -20.65 13.22
C LEU A 230 3.92 -21.81 13.32
N PRO A 231 5.04 -21.75 12.58
CA PRO A 231 6.12 -22.71 12.75
C PRO A 231 6.66 -22.67 14.19
N SER A 232 7.17 -23.80 14.68
CA SER A 232 7.83 -23.89 15.98
C SER A 232 9.14 -23.08 16.01
N SER A 233 9.55 -22.62 17.19
CA SER A 233 10.78 -21.84 17.42
C SER A 233 12.07 -22.50 16.93
N ASP A 234 12.04 -23.81 16.68
CA ASP A 234 13.17 -24.62 16.23
C ASP A 234 13.53 -24.42 14.75
N GLY A 235 12.91 -23.45 14.06
CA GLY A 235 13.17 -23.13 12.66
C GLY A 235 12.67 -24.21 11.68
N ARG A 236 11.90 -25.19 12.15
CA ARG A 236 11.22 -26.18 11.30
C ARG A 236 10.04 -25.53 10.61
N ARG A 237 9.81 -25.91 9.35
CA ARG A 237 8.63 -25.48 8.58
C ARG A 237 7.34 -25.83 9.32
N SER A 238 6.31 -25.02 9.12
CA SER A 238 4.98 -25.29 9.67
C SER A 238 4.49 -26.67 9.23
N ALA A 239 3.79 -27.38 10.12
CA ALA A 239 3.33 -28.74 9.83
C ALA A 239 2.42 -28.81 8.58
N SER A 240 1.70 -27.72 8.30
CA SER A 240 0.81 -27.61 7.14
C SER A 240 1.46 -27.01 5.89
N GLY A 241 2.63 -26.36 6.02
CA GLY A 241 3.26 -25.57 4.95
C GLY A 241 2.49 -24.31 4.54
N LYS A 242 1.31 -24.04 5.15
CA LYS A 242 0.44 -22.92 4.76
C LYS A 242 1.08 -21.57 5.08
N PHE A 243 1.76 -21.48 6.22
CA PHE A 243 2.47 -20.26 6.62
C PHE A 243 3.51 -19.85 5.57
N GLU A 244 4.39 -20.78 5.20
CA GLU A 244 5.42 -20.56 4.19
C GLU A 244 4.79 -20.23 2.83
N GLY A 245 3.69 -20.92 2.48
CA GLY A 245 2.94 -20.63 1.26
C GLY A 245 2.46 -19.18 1.19
N VAL A 246 1.87 -18.64 2.27
CA VAL A 246 1.43 -17.24 2.31
C VAL A 246 2.61 -16.27 2.18
N VAL A 247 3.71 -16.53 2.91
CA VAL A 247 4.92 -15.70 2.81
C VAL A 247 5.46 -15.70 1.38
N ASP A 248 5.56 -16.88 0.75
CA ASP A 248 6.09 -17.04 -0.60
C ASP A 248 5.21 -16.36 -1.65
N VAL A 249 3.88 -16.47 -1.54
CA VAL A 249 2.90 -15.81 -2.41
C VAL A 249 3.03 -14.28 -2.35
N ILE A 250 3.08 -13.72 -1.13
CA ILE A 250 3.21 -12.27 -0.94
C ILE A 250 4.59 -11.80 -1.44
N PHE A 251 5.65 -12.55 -1.14
CA PHE A 251 6.99 -12.23 -1.60
C PHE A 251 7.11 -12.27 -3.13
N GLU A 252 6.54 -13.28 -3.81
CA GLU A 252 6.54 -13.37 -5.27
C GLU A 252 5.86 -12.16 -5.91
N TYR A 253 4.70 -11.74 -5.38
CA TYR A 253 4.02 -10.54 -5.87
C TYR A 253 4.84 -9.26 -5.62
N VAL A 254 5.43 -9.13 -4.42
CA VAL A 254 6.24 -7.97 -4.06
C VAL A 254 7.53 -7.92 -4.89
N ASP A 255 8.17 -9.04 -5.19
CA ASP A 255 9.39 -9.14 -6.02
C ASP A 255 9.17 -8.54 -7.42
N LEU A 256 7.94 -8.64 -7.97
CA LEU A 256 7.55 -8.01 -9.24
C LEU A 256 7.44 -6.48 -9.15
N CYS A 257 7.17 -5.95 -7.96
CA CYS A 257 6.95 -4.52 -7.73
C CYS A 257 8.23 -3.77 -7.31
N VAL A 258 9.21 -4.48 -6.73
CA VAL A 258 10.39 -3.87 -6.10
C VAL A 258 11.38 -3.36 -7.15
N ASP A 259 11.86 -2.15 -6.92
CA ASP A 259 12.98 -1.56 -7.66
C ASP A 259 14.29 -1.91 -6.96
N TRP A 260 14.85 -3.07 -7.33
CA TRP A 260 16.00 -3.69 -6.67
C TRP A 260 17.26 -2.81 -6.68
N ASP A 261 17.41 -1.94 -7.68
CA ASP A 261 18.54 -1.02 -7.80
C ASP A 261 18.53 0.06 -6.70
N ARG A 262 17.39 0.30 -6.07
CA ARG A 262 17.19 1.31 -5.02
C ARG A 262 17.06 0.71 -3.62
N VAL A 263 17.15 -0.61 -3.48
CA VAL A 263 17.03 -1.29 -2.19
C VAL A 263 18.27 -1.02 -1.34
N LYS A 264 18.03 -0.65 -0.10
CA LYS A 264 19.04 -0.34 0.91
C LYS A 264 18.71 -1.11 2.18
N VAL A 265 19.62 -1.99 2.62
CA VAL A 265 19.42 -2.81 3.83
C VAL A 265 20.24 -2.22 4.98
N PRO A 266 19.68 -2.15 6.21
CA PRO A 266 20.45 -1.73 7.38
C PRO A 266 21.50 -2.79 7.73
N VAL A 267 22.77 -2.40 7.76
CA VAL A 267 23.86 -3.28 8.20
C VAL A 267 23.80 -3.43 9.72
N THR A 268 23.77 -4.66 10.23
CA THR A 268 24.05 -4.92 11.64
C THR A 268 25.51 -5.36 11.71
N GLU A 269 26.40 -4.49 12.19
CA GLU A 269 27.79 -4.88 12.44
C GLU A 269 27.82 -5.94 13.55
N SER A 270 28.03 -7.20 13.18
CA SER A 270 28.42 -8.24 14.13
C SER A 270 29.93 -8.15 14.35
N HIS A 271 30.37 -7.15 15.11
CA HIS A 271 31.69 -7.21 15.72
C HIS A 271 31.64 -8.18 16.90
N GLY A 272 32.30 -9.32 16.74
CA GLY A 272 32.55 -10.24 17.84
C GLY A 272 33.46 -9.58 18.88
N ALA A 273 32.96 -9.43 20.09
CA ALA A 273 33.75 -9.39 21.32
C ALA A 273 32.81 -9.70 22.50
N GLU A 274 33.27 -10.58 23.37
CA GLU A 274 32.66 -10.95 24.64
C GLU A 274 32.40 -9.74 25.53
N GLY A 275 31.36 -9.83 26.37
CA GLY A 275 31.33 -9.09 27.63
C GLY A 275 30.29 -7.97 27.73
N ASP A 276 29.38 -8.22 28.66
CA ASP A 276 28.66 -7.27 29.51
C ASP A 276 27.27 -6.74 29.12
N CYS A 277 26.44 -6.78 30.16
CA CYS A 277 25.02 -6.45 30.18
C CYS A 277 24.83 -4.92 30.09
N LEU A 278 23.75 -4.45 29.43
CA LEU A 278 22.92 -3.28 29.86
C LEU A 278 21.80 -2.93 28.84
N SER A 279 20.57 -2.91 29.37
CA SER A 279 19.35 -2.11 29.02
C SER A 279 18.75 -2.08 27.59
N PRO A 280 17.40 -2.25 27.45
CA PRO A 280 16.69 -2.18 26.18
C PRO A 280 16.21 -0.75 25.89
N SER A 281 17.05 0.08 25.29
CA SER A 281 16.65 1.38 24.72
C SER A 281 16.28 1.21 23.25
N SER A 282 15.20 1.88 22.86
CA SER A 282 14.61 1.99 21.52
C SER A 282 15.63 2.22 20.40
N LEU A 283 15.76 1.26 19.48
CA LEU A 283 16.44 1.46 18.20
C LEU A 283 15.38 1.69 17.11
N SER A 284 15.17 2.96 16.77
CA SER A 284 14.69 3.36 15.46
C SER A 284 15.76 2.99 14.43
N LEU A 285 15.42 2.18 13.42
CA LEU A 285 16.31 1.76 12.32
C LEU A 285 16.66 2.90 11.33
N GLU A 286 16.47 4.16 11.72
CA GLU A 286 16.63 5.34 10.86
C GLU A 286 18.10 5.78 10.71
N GLU A 287 19.02 5.36 11.60
CA GLU A 287 20.40 5.88 11.64
C GLU A 287 21.51 4.85 11.36
N ALA A 288 21.17 3.60 11.03
CA ALA A 288 22.20 2.61 10.68
C ALA A 288 22.78 2.88 9.27
N PRO A 289 24.11 2.69 9.05
CA PRO A 289 24.69 2.78 7.72
C PRO A 289 24.03 1.76 6.79
N LYS A 290 23.38 2.28 5.74
CA LYS A 290 22.71 1.47 4.71
C LYS A 290 23.71 1.14 3.62
N VAL A 291 23.94 -0.14 3.38
CA VAL A 291 24.84 -0.63 2.32
C VAL A 291 24.03 -1.31 1.24
N THR A 292 24.45 -1.13 -0.01
CA THR A 292 23.97 -1.89 -1.16
C THR A 292 24.56 -3.29 -1.05
N LEU A 293 23.74 -4.27 -0.68
CA LEU A 293 24.13 -5.68 -0.62
C LEU A 293 23.91 -6.35 -1.97
N ASP A 294 24.46 -7.57 -2.13
CA ASP A 294 24.15 -8.43 -3.26
C ASP A 294 22.63 -8.65 -3.39
N ALA A 295 22.14 -8.74 -4.63
CA ALA A 295 20.70 -8.85 -4.91
C ALA A 295 20.04 -10.05 -4.20
N ALA A 296 20.77 -11.16 -4.06
CA ALA A 296 20.29 -12.36 -3.36
C ALA A 296 20.10 -12.12 -1.85
N GLU A 297 21.00 -11.37 -1.22
CA GLU A 297 20.91 -11.04 0.21
C GLU A 297 19.76 -10.06 0.46
N SER A 298 19.63 -9.02 -0.38
CA SER A 298 18.54 -8.06 -0.30
C SER A 298 17.17 -8.73 -0.42
N LYS A 299 17.04 -9.69 -1.35
CA LYS A 299 15.83 -10.53 -1.49
C LYS A 299 15.54 -11.33 -0.23
N LYS A 300 16.57 -11.93 0.38
CA LYS A 300 16.41 -12.68 1.64
C LYS A 300 15.93 -11.79 2.78
N PHE A 301 16.52 -10.61 2.96
CA PHE A 301 16.09 -9.67 4.00
C PHE A 301 14.64 -9.20 3.81
N LEU A 302 14.23 -8.94 2.56
CA LEU A 302 12.84 -8.58 2.29
C LEU A 302 11.89 -9.74 2.59
N LYS A 303 12.27 -10.97 2.23
CA LYS A 303 11.49 -12.18 2.55
C LYS A 303 11.38 -12.38 4.06
N ASP A 304 12.45 -12.16 4.82
CA ASP A 304 12.44 -12.22 6.28
C ASP A 304 11.52 -11.15 6.88
N ALA A 305 11.53 -9.93 6.33
CA ALA A 305 10.61 -8.86 6.75
C ALA A 305 9.14 -9.23 6.50
N ILE A 306 8.80 -9.79 5.34
CA ILE A 306 7.45 -10.27 5.03
C ILE A 306 7.07 -11.44 5.95
N THR A 307 8.00 -12.35 6.24
CA THR A 307 7.81 -13.44 7.21
C THR A 307 7.40 -12.90 8.57
N LEU A 308 8.06 -11.83 9.04
CA LEU A 308 7.73 -11.19 10.31
C LEU A 308 6.37 -10.49 10.27
N LEU A 309 6.02 -9.84 9.17
CA LEU A 309 4.70 -9.22 8.98
C LEU A 309 3.57 -10.26 9.07
N VAL A 310 3.69 -11.37 8.32
CA VAL A 310 2.69 -12.44 8.31
C VAL A 310 2.62 -13.11 9.69
N ALA A 311 3.76 -13.38 10.32
CA ALA A 311 3.78 -13.94 11.66
C ALA A 311 3.09 -13.02 12.69
N ALA A 312 3.35 -11.72 12.64
CA ALA A 312 2.70 -10.73 13.50
C ALA A 312 1.19 -10.67 13.26
N ALA A 313 0.76 -10.72 11.98
CA ALA A 313 -0.65 -10.78 11.61
C ALA A 313 -1.35 -11.98 12.26
N ILE A 314 -0.76 -13.17 12.17
CA ILE A 314 -1.31 -14.40 12.77
C ILE A 314 -1.35 -14.29 14.29
N ARG A 315 -0.27 -13.79 14.92
CA ARG A 315 -0.19 -13.62 16.38
C ARG A 315 -1.17 -12.61 16.92
N SER A 316 -1.63 -11.65 16.12
CA SER A 316 -2.61 -10.65 16.59
C SER A 316 -3.90 -11.27 17.14
N LYS A 317 -4.22 -12.52 16.79
CA LYS A 317 -5.33 -13.32 17.36
C LYS A 317 -5.27 -13.43 18.89
N THR A 318 -4.08 -13.41 19.50
CA THR A 318 -3.94 -13.56 20.96
C THR A 318 -4.26 -12.28 21.71
N SER A 319 -4.33 -11.14 21.01
CA SER A 319 -4.62 -9.84 21.60
C SER A 319 -6.13 -9.64 21.77
N LYS A 320 -6.56 -9.32 23.00
CA LYS A 320 -7.96 -9.01 23.29
C LYS A 320 -8.40 -7.72 22.58
N ASP A 321 -7.53 -6.71 22.56
CA ASP A 321 -7.83 -5.42 21.95
C ASP A 321 -7.98 -5.55 20.43
N ALA A 322 -7.10 -6.32 19.79
CA ALA A 322 -7.21 -6.63 18.37
C ALA A 322 -8.55 -7.30 18.05
N ARG A 323 -8.94 -8.31 18.83
CA ARG A 323 -10.21 -9.04 18.62
C ARG A 323 -11.46 -8.20 18.88
N ASN A 324 -11.39 -7.20 19.74
CA ASN A 324 -12.52 -6.35 20.07
C ASN A 324 -12.70 -5.21 19.05
N GLU A 325 -11.61 -4.62 18.57
CA GLU A 325 -11.68 -3.47 17.68
C GLU A 325 -11.69 -3.81 16.19
N LEU A 326 -10.97 -4.86 15.78
CA LEU A 326 -10.90 -5.30 14.40
C LEU A 326 -12.15 -6.07 13.99
N ASP A 327 -12.59 -5.79 12.76
CA ASP A 327 -13.45 -6.69 12.01
C ASP A 327 -12.51 -7.63 11.21
N ALA A 328 -12.36 -8.87 11.66
CA ALA A 328 -11.38 -9.82 11.11
C ALA A 328 -11.63 -10.15 9.63
N ASP A 329 -12.90 -10.10 9.20
CA ASP A 329 -13.36 -10.25 7.82
C ASP A 329 -13.05 -9.03 6.93
N ARG A 330 -12.72 -7.89 7.55
CA ARG A 330 -12.40 -6.61 6.90
C ARG A 330 -11.02 -6.10 7.26
N SER A 331 -10.17 -7.03 7.66
CA SER A 331 -8.78 -6.78 8.01
C SER A 331 -7.87 -7.73 7.24
N GLY A 332 -6.65 -7.31 6.93
CA GLY A 332 -5.72 -8.11 6.18
C GLY A 332 -4.45 -7.34 5.84
N ILE A 333 -3.63 -7.90 4.95
CA ILE A 333 -2.41 -7.24 4.47
C ILE A 333 -2.75 -6.38 3.26
N ALA A 334 -2.42 -5.10 3.34
CA ALA A 334 -2.63 -4.15 2.26
C ALA A 334 -1.40 -3.28 2.02
N MET A 335 -1.33 -2.76 0.80
CA MET A 335 -0.17 -2.10 0.23
C MET A 335 -0.62 -0.77 -0.39
N TRP A 336 0.08 0.30 -0.08
CA TRP A 336 -0.14 1.62 -0.67
C TRP A 336 1.13 2.12 -1.30
N ARG A 337 1.04 2.60 -2.54
CA ARG A 337 2.11 3.39 -3.13
C ARG A 337 2.19 4.73 -2.39
N THR A 338 3.39 5.16 -2.07
CA THR A 338 3.70 6.45 -1.45
C THR A 338 4.78 7.15 -2.28
N PRO A 339 4.78 8.49 -2.27
CA PRO A 339 5.81 9.28 -2.95
C PRO A 339 7.11 9.37 -2.16
#